data_AF-A0A538S325-F1
#
_entry.id   AF-A0A538S325-F1
#
_cell.length_a   1.000
_cell.length_b   1.000
_cell.length_c   1.000
_cell.angle_alpha   90.00
_cell.angle_beta   90.00
_cell.angle_gamma   90.00
#
_symmetry.space_group_name_H-M   'P 1'
#
loop_
_entity.id
_entity.type
_entity.pdbx_description
1 polymer ?
#
loop_
_entity_poly.entity_id
_entity_poly.type
_entity_poly.pdbx_seq_one_letter_code
_entity_poly.pdbx_strand_id
1 'polypeptide(L)'
;MVSATFATRLLQINVCAIYLVSGLSKLQGQSWLSGVAVWLTMANYEFSPMRVPVYMESIRMLCSNWLAWQIVVTGLTYGTLALEVSYAFIIWNPRLRWVMLAMVTLMHIGIAVCMGLVMFSVMMMIFNLAMVPPPVIKQFLNRLTGR
;
A
#
# COMPACT_ATOMS: atom_id res chain seq x y z
N MET A 1 24.55 10.41 17.93
CA MET A 1 24.24 10.23 16.50
C MET A 1 24.12 8.76 16.08
N VAL A 2 24.99 7.85 16.55
CA VAL A 2 24.96 6.41 16.19
C VAL A 2 23.62 5.72 16.53
N SER A 3 23.05 5.97 17.71
CA SER A 3 21.76 5.39 18.13
C SER A 3 20.59 5.77 17.20
N ALA A 4 20.53 7.03 16.73
CA ALA A 4 19.50 7.49 15.80
C ALA A 4 19.61 6.80 14.42
N THR A 5 20.83 6.59 13.93
CA THR A 5 21.05 5.83 12.69
C THR A 5 20.69 4.35 12.87
N PHE A 6 21.01 3.76 14.02
CA PHE A 6 20.63 2.37 14.31
C PHE A 6 19.12 2.17 14.35
N ALA A 7 18.39 3.03 15.10
CA ALA A 7 16.95 2.95 15.22
C ALA A 7 16.23 3.11 13.87
N THR A 8 16.69 4.04 13.02
CA THR A 8 16.10 4.23 11.68
C THR A 8 16.35 3.03 10.77
N ARG A 9 17.55 2.44 10.78
CA ARG A 9 17.85 1.22 10.01
C ARG A 9 17.03 0.02 10.50
N LEU A 10 16.88 -0.13 11.82
CA LEU A 10 16.06 -1.18 12.40
C LEU A 10 14.60 -1.05 11.96
N LEU A 11 14.03 0.15 12.01
CA LEU A 11 12.68 0.43 11.50
C LEU A 11 12.56 0.12 10.01
N GLN A 12 13.56 0.51 9.19
CA GLN A 12 13.55 0.21 7.76
C GLN A 12 13.48 -1.30 7.50
N ILE A 13 14.32 -2.08 8.16
CA ILE A 13 14.32 -3.55 8.03
C ILE A 13 12.99 -4.12 8.50
N ASN A 14 12.43 -3.61 9.61
CA ASN A 14 11.14 -4.07 10.14
C ASN A 14 10.01 -3.84 9.14
N VAL A 15 9.94 -2.66 8.51
CA VAL A 15 8.95 -2.35 7.47
C VAL A 15 9.10 -3.26 6.26
N CYS A 16 10.34 -3.50 5.80
CA CYS A 16 10.58 -4.45 4.71
C CYS A 16 10.11 -5.87 5.07
N ALA A 17 10.36 -6.32 6.30
CA ALA A 17 9.89 -7.62 6.77
C ALA A 17 8.36 -7.72 6.82
N ILE A 18 7.67 -6.67 7.30
CA ILE A 18 6.20 -6.61 7.32
C ILE A 18 5.63 -6.80 5.90
N TYR A 19 6.13 -6.05 4.92
CA TYR A 19 5.66 -6.17 3.53
C TYR A 19 5.95 -7.54 2.93
N LEU A 20 7.16 -8.07 3.13
CA LEU A 20 7.56 -9.36 2.58
C LEU A 20 6.74 -10.51 3.19
N VAL A 21 6.55 -10.53 4.51
CA VAL A 21 5.73 -11.55 5.18
C VAL A 21 4.26 -11.42 4.80
N SER A 22 3.76 -10.19 4.64
CA SER A 22 2.39 -9.95 4.19
C SER A 22 2.17 -10.48 2.76
N GLY A 23 3.09 -10.20 1.83
CA GLY A 23 3.02 -10.69 0.46
C GLY A 23 3.14 -12.21 0.37
N LEU A 24 4.10 -12.81 1.08
CA LEU A 24 4.29 -14.26 1.11
C LEU A 24 3.10 -15.00 1.73
N SER A 25 2.50 -14.47 2.80
CA SER A 25 1.32 -15.08 3.41
C SER A 25 0.11 -15.02 2.47
N LYS A 26 -0.05 -13.93 1.70
CA LYS A 26 -1.10 -13.82 0.67
C LYS A 26 -0.91 -14.80 -0.48
N LEU A 27 0.34 -15.07 -0.90
CA LEU A 27 0.63 -16.06 -1.96
C LEU A 27 0.17 -17.48 -1.60
N GLN A 28 0.02 -17.80 -0.32
CA GLN A 28 -0.49 -19.11 0.13
C GLN A 28 -2.03 -19.21 0.01
N GLY A 29 -2.73 -18.09 -0.17
CA GLY A 29 -4.19 -18.05 -0.25
C GLY A 29 -4.71 -18.32 -1.66
N GLN A 30 -5.64 -19.27 -1.80
CA GLN A 30 -6.26 -19.60 -3.10
C GLN A 30 -6.95 -18.39 -3.76
N SER A 31 -7.54 -17.48 -2.99
CA SER A 31 -8.19 -16.27 -3.50
C SER A 31 -7.22 -15.31 -4.20
N TRP A 32 -5.97 -15.29 -3.74
CA TRP A 32 -4.91 -14.45 -4.31
C TRP A 32 -4.36 -15.07 -5.60
N LEU A 33 -4.20 -16.39 -5.63
CA LEU A 33 -3.77 -17.11 -6.82
C LEU A 33 -4.82 -17.08 -7.93
N SER A 34 -6.10 -17.15 -7.58
CA SER A 34 -7.23 -17.04 -8.53
C SER A 34 -7.53 -15.60 -8.96
N GLY A 35 -6.83 -14.59 -8.43
CA GLY A 35 -6.95 -13.21 -8.89
C GLY A 35 -8.23 -12.49 -8.48
N VAL A 36 -8.99 -13.05 -7.52
CA VAL A 36 -10.28 -12.49 -7.05
C VAL A 36 -10.22 -11.92 -5.63
N ALA A 37 -9.06 -11.96 -4.97
CA ALA A 37 -8.92 -11.51 -3.58
C ALA A 37 -9.37 -10.06 -3.36
N VAL A 38 -9.01 -9.14 -4.26
CA VAL A 38 -9.42 -7.73 -4.15
C VAL A 38 -10.93 -7.57 -4.33
N TRP A 39 -11.56 -8.40 -5.17
CA TRP A 39 -13.01 -8.38 -5.31
C TRP A 39 -13.71 -8.85 -4.04
N LEU A 40 -13.23 -9.95 -3.45
CA LEU A 40 -13.80 -10.49 -2.21
C LEU A 40 -13.75 -9.49 -1.06
N THR A 41 -12.75 -8.60 -1.05
CA THR A 41 -12.66 -7.56 -0.03
C THR A 41 -13.53 -6.36 -0.34
N MET A 42 -13.59 -5.91 -1.60
CA MET A 42 -14.44 -4.79 -2.04
C MET A 42 -15.95 -5.09 -1.99
N ALA A 43 -16.33 -6.36 -2.18
CA ALA A 43 -17.72 -6.80 -2.11
C ALA A 43 -18.13 -7.26 -0.69
N ASN A 44 -17.23 -7.16 0.29
CA ASN A 44 -17.50 -7.58 1.65
C ASN A 44 -18.33 -6.52 2.39
N TYR A 45 -19.53 -6.89 2.85
CA TYR A 45 -20.44 -5.95 3.53
C TYR A 45 -19.95 -5.48 4.91
N GLU A 46 -19.13 -6.28 5.60
CA GLU A 46 -18.62 -5.96 6.93
C GLU A 46 -17.47 -4.95 6.89
N PHE A 47 -16.63 -5.02 5.84
CA PHE A 47 -15.45 -4.17 5.71
C PHE A 47 -15.62 -3.02 4.71
N SER A 48 -16.45 -3.18 3.68
CA SER A 48 -16.60 -2.16 2.65
C SER A 48 -17.65 -1.11 3.03
N PRO A 49 -17.44 0.18 2.72
CA PRO A 49 -18.39 1.25 3.00
C PRO A 49 -19.58 1.24 2.02
N MET A 50 -20.31 0.12 1.97
CA MET A 50 -21.39 -0.15 1.02
C MET A 50 -22.59 0.80 1.17
N ARG A 51 -22.68 1.47 2.33
CA ARG A 51 -23.69 2.50 2.62
C ARG A 51 -23.39 3.84 1.94
N VAL A 52 -22.16 4.06 1.46
CA VAL A 52 -21.79 5.29 0.75
C VAL A 52 -22.28 5.17 -0.70
N PRO A 53 -23.16 6.07 -1.17
CA PRO A 53 -23.79 5.94 -2.49
C PRO A 53 -22.78 5.98 -3.63
N VAL A 54 -21.76 6.83 -3.52
CA VAL A 54 -20.67 6.95 -4.50
C VAL A 54 -19.88 5.64 -4.65
N TYR A 55 -19.62 4.95 -3.53
CA TYR A 55 -18.91 3.67 -3.54
C TYR A 55 -19.75 2.58 -4.21
N MET A 56 -21.02 2.46 -3.84
CA MET A 56 -21.95 1.50 -4.45
C MET A 56 -22.11 1.72 -5.95
N GLU A 57 -22.25 2.97 -6.40
CA GLU A 57 -22.35 3.31 -7.82
C GLU A 57 -21.08 2.94 -8.59
N SER A 58 -19.91 3.22 -8.02
CA SER A 58 -18.63 2.84 -8.64
C SER A 58 -18.46 1.34 -8.82
N ILE A 59 -18.89 0.53 -7.83
CA ILE A 59 -18.89 -0.93 -7.94
C ILE A 59 -19.86 -1.40 -9.02
N ARG A 60 -21.07 -0.83 -9.06
CA ARG A 60 -22.07 -1.18 -10.09
C ARG A 60 -21.57 -0.87 -11.50
N MET A 61 -20.94 0.29 -11.69
CA MET A 61 -20.33 0.66 -12.97
C MET A 61 -19.22 -0.32 -13.36
N LEU A 62 -18.37 -0.72 -12.42
CA LEU A 62 -17.32 -1.70 -12.66
C LEU A 62 -17.91 -3.06 -13.07
N CYS A 63 -18.95 -3.53 -12.38
CA CYS A 63 -19.64 -4.79 -12.68
C CYS A 63 -20.43 -4.75 -13.99
N SER A 64 -20.82 -3.56 -14.47
CA SER A 64 -21.56 -3.42 -15.73
C SER A 64 -20.75 -3.88 -16.94
N ASN A 65 -19.41 -3.87 -16.86
CA ASN A 65 -18.54 -4.33 -17.91
C ASN A 65 -17.62 -5.44 -17.39
N TRP A 66 -17.92 -6.68 -17.78
CA TRP A 66 -17.17 -7.87 -17.38
C TRP A 66 -15.67 -7.76 -17.67
N LEU A 67 -15.29 -7.24 -18.83
CA LEU A 67 -13.88 -7.14 -19.21
C LEU A 67 -13.14 -6.12 -18.33
N ALA A 68 -13.78 -4.96 -18.07
CA ALA A 68 -13.22 -3.94 -17.19
C ALA A 68 -13.08 -4.46 -15.76
N TRP A 69 -14.09 -5.18 -15.26
CA TRP A 69 -14.06 -5.82 -13.95
C TRP A 69 -12.89 -6.80 -13.83
N GLN A 70 -12.72 -7.71 -14.79
CA GLN A 70 -11.62 -8.69 -14.78
C GLN A 70 -10.26 -7.98 -14.77
N ILE A 71 -10.04 -7.03 -15.68
CA ILE A 71 -8.75 -6.33 -15.78
C ILE A 71 -8.42 -5.59 -14.48
N VAL A 72 -9.38 -4.89 -13.90
CA VAL A 72 -9.17 -4.10 -12.67
C VAL A 72 -8.96 -5.01 -11.47
N VAL A 73 -9.84 -5.99 -11.23
CA VAL A 73 -9.76 -6.85 -10.04
C VAL A 73 -8.51 -7.72 -10.07
N THR A 74 -8.24 -8.36 -11.21
CA THR A 74 -7.07 -9.23 -11.37
C THR A 74 -5.79 -8.40 -11.38
N GLY A 75 -5.78 -7.25 -12.05
CA GLY A 75 -4.66 -6.32 -12.07
C GLY A 75 -4.32 -5.78 -10.68
N LEU A 76 -5.31 -5.40 -9.87
CA LEU A 76 -5.09 -4.95 -8.50
C LEU A 76 -4.64 -6.10 -7.59
N THR A 77 -5.18 -7.31 -7.76
CA THR A 77 -4.81 -8.48 -6.95
C THR A 77 -3.34 -8.87 -7.18
N TYR A 78 -2.91 -9.04 -8.43
CA TYR A 78 -1.51 -9.34 -8.70
C TYR A 78 -0.60 -8.12 -8.52
N GLY A 79 -1.10 -6.91 -8.77
CA GLY A 79 -0.37 -5.67 -8.54
C GLY A 79 0.00 -5.47 -7.08
N THR A 80 -0.93 -5.74 -6.16
CA THR A 80 -0.67 -5.68 -4.71
C THR A 80 0.32 -6.74 -4.25
N LEU A 81 0.20 -8.00 -4.72
CA LEU A 81 1.19 -9.05 -4.46
C LEU A 81 2.60 -8.67 -4.96
N ALA A 82 2.69 -8.21 -6.21
CA ALA A 82 3.94 -7.79 -6.82
C ALA A 82 4.56 -6.63 -6.04
N LEU A 83 3.74 -5.65 -5.63
CA LEU A 83 4.18 -4.53 -4.80
C LEU A 83 4.78 -5.00 -3.49
N GLU A 84 4.04 -5.80 -2.72
CA GLU A 84 4.46 -6.21 -1.37
C GLU A 84 5.72 -7.07 -1.37
N VAL A 85 5.82 -8.01 -2.32
CA VAL A 85 7.00 -8.87 -2.45
C VAL A 85 8.20 -8.08 -2.98
N SER A 86 8.00 -7.23 -3.99
CA SER A 86 9.10 -6.46 -4.58
C SER A 86 9.57 -5.29 -3.71
N TYR A 87 8.72 -4.79 -2.81
CA TYR A 87 9.01 -3.66 -1.93
C TYR A 87 10.33 -3.85 -1.17
N ALA A 88 10.50 -4.99 -0.51
CA ALA A 88 11.66 -5.27 0.33
C ALA A 88 12.99 -5.22 -0.44
N PHE A 89 12.97 -5.48 -1.75
CA PHE A 89 14.16 -5.52 -2.60
C PHE A 89 14.38 -4.19 -3.35
N ILE A 90 13.32 -3.59 -3.91
CA ILE A 90 13.43 -2.44 -4.81
C ILE A 90 13.58 -1.12 -4.04
N ILE A 91 13.05 -1.02 -2.80
CA ILE A 91 13.04 0.23 -2.02
C ILE A 91 14.45 0.82 -1.76
N TRP A 92 15.47 -0.03 -1.77
CA TRP A 92 16.86 0.37 -1.57
C TRP A 92 17.42 1.17 -2.75
N ASN A 93 16.88 0.99 -3.95
CA ASN A 93 17.31 1.72 -5.14
C ASN A 93 16.81 3.19 -5.09
N PRO A 94 17.70 4.20 -5.11
CA PRO A 94 17.34 5.60 -4.94
C PRO A 94 16.38 6.14 -6.02
N ARG A 95 16.39 5.59 -7.24
CA ARG A 95 15.50 6.03 -8.33
C ARG A 95 14.09 5.46 -8.17
N LEU A 96 13.99 4.16 -7.91
CA LEU A 96 12.72 3.45 -7.81
C LEU A 96 12.04 3.65 -6.45
N ARG A 97 12.79 4.08 -5.42
CA ARG A 97 12.25 4.34 -4.09
C ARG A 97 11.02 5.25 -4.10
N TRP A 98 11.07 6.37 -4.83
CA TRP A 98 9.96 7.31 -4.87
C TRP A 98 8.72 6.71 -5.53
N VAL A 99 8.92 5.91 -6.58
CA VAL A 99 7.84 5.18 -7.24
C VAL A 99 7.24 4.16 -6.28
N MET A 100 8.06 3.39 -5.57
CA MET A 100 7.59 2.39 -4.59
C MET A 100 6.82 3.04 -3.44
N LEU A 101 7.33 4.17 -2.92
CA LEU A 101 6.62 4.92 -1.87
C LEU A 101 5.28 5.44 -2.37
N ALA A 102 5.22 6.03 -3.56
CA ALA A 102 3.96 6.50 -4.14
C ALA A 102 2.95 5.36 -4.34
N MET A 103 3.41 4.23 -4.88
CA MET A 103 2.57 3.05 -5.14
C MET A 103 2.05 2.43 -3.84
N VAL A 104 2.89 2.30 -2.82
CA VAL A 104 2.49 1.80 -1.50
C VAL A 104 1.52 2.76 -0.80
N THR A 105 1.77 4.07 -0.88
CA THR A 105 0.84 5.06 -0.34
C THR A 105 -0.52 4.99 -1.03
N LEU A 106 -0.54 4.88 -2.37
CA LEU A 106 -1.77 4.73 -3.14
C LEU A 106 -2.51 3.43 -2.78
N MET A 107 -1.79 2.33 -2.60
CA MET A 107 -2.35 1.07 -2.13
C MET A 107 -3.02 1.23 -0.76
N HIS A 108 -2.35 1.87 0.20
CA HIS A 108 -2.92 2.09 1.55
C HIS A 108 -4.11 3.04 1.56
N ILE A 109 -4.10 4.07 0.70
CA ILE A 109 -5.28 4.92 0.48
C ILE A 109 -6.44 4.08 -0.08
N GLY A 110 -6.18 3.22 -1.06
CA GLY A 110 -7.16 2.28 -1.59
C GLY A 110 -7.73 1.37 -0.51
N ILE A 111 -6.90 0.81 0.37
CA ILE A 111 -7.33 0.00 1.51
C ILE A 111 -8.19 0.82 2.49
N ALA A 112 -7.79 2.06 2.80
CA ALA A 112 -8.53 2.93 3.71
C ALA A 112 -9.93 3.25 3.18
N VAL A 113 -10.04 3.52 1.88
CA VAL A 113 -11.31 3.86 1.22
C VAL A 113 -12.17 2.63 0.97
N CYS A 114 -11.61 1.54 0.46
CA CYS A 114 -12.38 0.37 0.06
C CYS A 114 -12.70 -0.57 1.23
N MET A 115 -11.85 -0.65 2.27
CA MET A 115 -12.02 -1.59 3.39
C MET A 115 -12.28 -0.89 4.74
N GLY A 116 -12.34 0.44 4.78
CA GLY A 116 -12.57 1.21 6.01
C GLY A 116 -11.44 1.11 7.05
N LEU A 117 -10.31 0.48 6.72
CA LEU A 117 -9.17 0.24 7.62
C LEU A 117 -8.26 1.48 7.75
N VAL A 118 -8.85 2.63 8.08
CA VAL A 118 -8.17 3.93 8.06
C VAL A 118 -6.96 3.96 9.01
N MET A 119 -7.12 3.49 10.24
CA MET A 119 -6.05 3.53 11.24
C MET A 119 -4.84 2.69 10.83
N PHE A 120 -5.09 1.50 10.28
CA PHE A 120 -4.05 0.62 9.75
C PHE A 120 -3.30 1.28 8.59
N SER A 121 -4.04 1.81 7.61
CA SER A 121 -3.43 2.49 6.46
C SER A 121 -2.59 3.70 6.86
N VAL A 122 -3.07 4.53 7.79
CA VAL A 122 -2.32 5.71 8.28
C VAL A 122 -1.04 5.29 8.99
N MET A 123 -1.08 4.27 9.84
CA MET A 123 0.09 3.76 10.53
C MET A 123 1.15 3.25 9.55
N MET A 124 0.73 2.48 8.55
CA MET A 124 1.63 1.97 7.51
C MET A 124 2.24 3.09 6.68
N MET A 125 1.47 4.12 6.32
CA MET A 125 2.02 5.31 5.63
C MET A 125 3.07 6.04 6.47
N ILE A 126 2.84 6.20 7.78
CA ILE A 126 3.81 6.82 8.69
C ILE A 126 5.10 6.01 8.76
N PHE A 127 5.01 4.68 8.85
CA PHE A 127 6.19 3.82 8.83
C PHE A 127 6.99 3.92 7.53
N ASN A 128 6.31 4.16 6.40
CA ASN A 128 6.98 4.37 5.12
C ASN A 128 7.78 5.68 5.06
N LEU A 129 7.47 6.67 5.91
CA LEU A 129 8.28 7.89 6.03
C LEU A 129 9.71 7.60 6.50
N ALA A 130 9.95 6.49 7.21
CA ALA A 130 11.29 6.07 7.62
C ALA A 130 12.21 5.73 6.43
N MET A 131 11.65 5.50 5.24
CA MET A 131 12.41 5.25 4.00
C MET A 131 12.86 6.53 3.29
N VAL A 132 12.29 7.68 3.66
CA VAL A 132 12.59 8.98 3.04
C VAL A 132 14.03 9.39 3.40
N PRO A 133 14.85 9.80 2.42
CA PRO A 133 16.22 10.21 2.69
C PRO A 133 16.30 11.41 3.66
N PRO A 134 17.19 11.38 4.67
CA PRO A 134 17.39 12.50 5.59
C PRO A 134 17.66 13.87 4.94
N PRO A 135 18.38 13.98 3.79
CA PRO A 135 18.59 15.25 3.13
C PRO A 135 17.28 15.92 2.68
N VAL A 136 16.29 15.14 2.23
CA VAL A 136 14.98 15.65 1.80
C VAL A 136 14.21 16.20 2.99
N ILE A 137 14.24 15.47 4.11
CA ILE A 137 13.60 15.92 5.36
C ILE A 137 14.23 17.22 5.84
N LYS A 138 15.57 17.32 5.80
CA LYS A 138 16.29 18.56 6.18
C LYS A 138 15.94 19.73 5.26
N GLN A 139 15.88 19.54 3.95
CA GLN A 139 15.47 20.59 3.01
C GLN A 139 14.03 21.04 3.25
N PHE A 140 13.13 20.12 3.54
CA PHE A 140 11.73 20.43 3.87
C PHE A 140 11.61 21.23 5.17
N LEU A 141 12.34 20.81 6.22
CA LEU A 141 12.38 21.53 7.50
C LEU A 141 12.98 22.93 7.36
N ASN A 142 14.03 23.08 6.56
CA ASN A 142 14.66 24.38 6.27
C ASN A 142 13.65 25.34 5.60
N ARG A 143 12.93 24.86 4.58
CA ARG A 143 11.86 25.63 3.93
C ARG A 143 10.74 26.05 4.89
N LEU A 144 10.35 25.19 5.83
CA LEU A 144 9.33 25.52 6.84
C LEU A 144 9.84 26.51 7.89
N THR A 145 11.13 26.44 8.24
CA THR A 145 11.74 27.30 9.27
C THR A 145 12.27 28.62 8.70
N GLY A 146 12.13 28.85 7.38
CA GLY A 146 12.61 30.07 6.71
C GLY A 146 14.13 30.24 6.72
N ARG A 147 14.89 29.15 6.87
CA ARG A 147 16.36 29.10 6.75
C ARG A 147 16.76 28.40 5.46
#